data_AF-A0A958AJY8-F1
#
_entry.id   AF-A0A958AJY8-F1
#
_cell.length_a   1.000
_cell.length_b   1.000
_cell.length_c   1.000
_cell.angle_alpha   90.00
_cell.angle_beta   90.00
_cell.angle_gamma   90.00
#
_symmetry.space_group_name_H-M   'P 1'
#
loop_
_entity.id
_entity.type
_entity.pdbx_description
1 polymer ?
#
loop_
_entity_poly.entity_id
_entity_poly.type
_entity_poly.pdbx_seq_one_letter_code
_entity_poly.pdbx_strand_id
1 'polypeptide(L)'
;MKRQKFLVQWWLALLVFVLLAGCVPVQPPQAATAPMSDIRGLTADVIGTVDFPTSCSAEAQAEFTRGVALLHSFYFPPAISSFESALNLDPTCAMAHWGIAMSRLGIPWSPTPDDAVAAAKVNVEQAVALGGQTEREQAYIDAIAAFYDNADGQAFGERAKAYETAMAQLVQDFPDDTEG
;
A
#
# COMPACT_ATOMS: atom_id res chain seq x y z
N MET A 1 21.12 9.99 85.65
CA MET A 1 21.55 8.70 85.05
C MET A 1 20.64 8.44 83.84
N LYS A 2 20.78 9.07 82.66
CA LYS A 2 21.90 9.22 81.73
C LYS A 2 22.46 7.88 81.23
N ARG A 3 22.24 7.63 79.92
CA ARG A 3 23.12 6.90 78.97
C ARG A 3 22.90 5.40 78.63
N GLN A 4 21.68 4.86 78.63
CA GLN A 4 21.50 3.46 78.15
C GLN A 4 20.30 3.11 77.26
N LYS A 5 19.38 4.05 76.97
CA LYS A 5 18.18 3.73 76.16
C LYS A 5 18.23 4.20 74.70
N PHE A 6 19.32 4.84 74.26
CA PHE A 6 19.41 5.45 72.93
C PHE A 6 19.88 4.51 71.81
N LEU A 7 20.35 3.28 72.11
CA LEU A 7 20.91 2.38 71.08
C LEU A 7 19.96 1.32 70.51
N VAL A 8 18.74 1.14 71.05
CA VAL A 8 17.82 0.09 70.56
C VAL A 8 16.73 0.65 69.63
N GLN A 9 16.50 1.97 69.63
CA GLN A 9 15.45 2.61 68.82
C GLN A 9 15.82 2.74 67.32
N TRP A 10 17.09 2.57 66.96
CA TRP A 10 17.59 2.80 65.59
C TRP A 10 17.73 1.54 64.73
N TRP A 11 17.43 0.35 65.26
CA TRP A 11 17.53 -0.91 64.51
C TRP A 11 16.25 -1.34 63.78
N LEU A 12 15.10 -0.73 64.06
CA LEU A 12 13.81 -1.08 63.43
C LEU A 12 13.42 -0.19 62.24
N ALA A 13 14.19 0.84 61.92
CA ALA A 13 13.88 1.76 60.81
C ALA A 13 14.63 1.44 59.50
N LEU A 14 15.49 0.42 59.47
CA LEU A 14 16.31 0.07 58.29
C LEU A 14 15.87 -1.21 57.56
N LEU A 15 14.77 -1.84 57.98
CA LEU A 15 14.26 -3.09 57.41
C LEU A 15 12.95 -2.96 56.62
N VAL A 16 12.43 -1.75 56.40
CA VAL A 16 11.18 -1.54 55.64
C VAL A 16 11.42 -0.88 54.27
N PHE A 17 12.59 -0.29 54.02
CA PHE A 17 12.82 0.47 52.78
C PHE A 17 13.37 -0.36 51.60
N VAL A 18 13.66 -1.67 51.78
CA VAL A 18 14.33 -2.49 50.75
C VAL A 18 13.36 -3.36 49.91
N LEU A 19 12.07 -3.41 50.22
CA LEU A 19 11.13 -4.38 49.61
C LEU A 19 10.15 -3.82 48.55
N LEU A 20 10.31 -2.58 48.06
CA LEU A 20 9.36 -1.98 47.10
C LEU A 20 9.97 -1.48 45.77
N ALA A 21 11.19 -1.87 45.41
CA ALA A 21 11.84 -1.41 44.17
C ALA A 21 12.03 -2.51 43.11
N GLY A 22 11.12 -3.50 43.05
CA GLY A 22 11.32 -4.74 42.27
C GLY A 22 10.50 -4.95 40.99
N CYS A 23 9.58 -4.05 40.61
CA CYS A 23 8.83 -4.18 39.35
C CYS A 23 9.27 -3.10 38.38
N VAL A 24 10.34 -3.37 37.62
CA VAL A 24 10.57 -2.66 36.35
C VAL A 24 9.67 -3.33 35.31
N PRO A 25 8.67 -2.63 34.74
CA PRO A 25 7.90 -3.19 33.64
C PRO A 25 8.84 -3.46 32.47
N VAL A 26 8.93 -4.71 32.03
CA VAL A 26 9.62 -5.08 30.80
C VAL A 26 8.86 -4.41 29.66
N GLN A 27 9.40 -3.31 29.13
CA GLN A 27 8.87 -2.72 27.92
C GLN A 27 9.08 -3.71 26.76
N PRO A 28 8.05 -4.01 25.96
CA PRO A 28 8.25 -4.80 24.75
C PRO A 28 9.28 -4.09 23.86
N PRO A 29 10.11 -4.83 23.11
CA PRO A 29 11.03 -4.21 22.18
C PRO A 29 10.23 -3.28 21.26
N GLN A 30 10.55 -1.98 21.27
CA GLN A 30 10.07 -1.08 20.25
C GLN A 30 10.57 -1.63 18.92
N ALA A 31 9.64 -2.01 18.04
CA ALA A 31 9.97 -2.25 16.65
C ALA A 31 10.69 -0.99 16.16
N ALA A 32 11.96 -1.16 15.76
CA ALA A 32 12.70 -0.08 15.14
C ALA A 32 11.93 0.31 13.88
N THR A 33 11.24 1.45 13.93
CA THR A 33 10.79 2.11 12.71
C THR A 33 12.06 2.59 12.04
N ALA A 34 12.56 1.82 11.09
CA ALA A 34 13.49 2.37 10.11
C ALA A 34 12.85 3.66 9.57
N PRO A 35 13.59 4.77 9.45
CA PRO A 35 13.04 5.95 8.82
C PRO A 35 12.60 5.52 7.42
N MET A 36 11.30 5.64 7.13
CA MET A 36 10.80 5.53 5.78
C MET A 36 11.54 6.62 5.01
N SER A 37 12.62 6.25 4.32
CA SER A 37 13.39 7.16 3.46
C SER A 37 12.39 7.93 2.63
N ASP A 38 12.52 9.25 2.52
CA ASP A 38 11.51 10.11 1.88
C ASP A 38 11.22 9.62 0.45
N ILE A 39 10.18 8.77 0.31
CA ILE A 39 9.88 8.09 -0.96
C ILE A 39 9.36 9.11 -1.98
N ARG A 40 8.88 10.28 -1.52
CA ARG A 40 8.53 11.40 -2.39
C ARG A 40 9.73 11.92 -3.17
N GLY A 41 10.94 11.75 -2.62
CA GLY A 41 12.20 12.13 -3.25
C GLY A 41 12.82 11.07 -4.17
N LEU A 42 12.24 9.87 -4.31
CA LEU A 42 12.80 8.88 -5.24
C LEU A 42 12.70 9.42 -6.67
N THR A 43 13.84 9.58 -7.34
CA THR A 43 13.90 10.06 -8.73
C THR A 43 13.76 8.90 -9.71
N ALA A 44 13.51 9.21 -10.98
CA ALA A 44 13.49 8.21 -12.05
C ALA A 44 14.79 7.38 -12.12
N ASP A 45 15.93 7.94 -11.70
CA ASP A 45 17.20 7.21 -11.62
C ASP A 45 17.17 6.06 -10.60
N VAL A 46 16.28 6.13 -9.60
CA VAL A 46 16.17 5.13 -8.54
C VAL A 46 15.06 4.11 -8.81
N ILE A 47 13.91 4.56 -9.33
CA ILE A 47 12.72 3.70 -9.56
C ILE A 47 12.53 3.29 -11.03
N GLY A 48 13.41 3.75 -11.92
CA GLY A 48 13.30 3.54 -13.36
C GLY A 48 12.39 4.55 -14.05
N THR A 49 12.30 4.39 -15.37
CA THR A 49 11.36 5.12 -16.23
C THR A 49 10.39 4.10 -16.82
N VAL A 50 9.11 4.47 -16.85
CA VAL A 50 8.04 3.68 -17.46
C VAL A 50 7.49 4.48 -18.64
N ASP A 51 7.14 3.81 -19.72
CA ASP A 51 6.38 4.40 -20.83
C ASP A 51 4.99 3.76 -20.86
N PHE A 52 4.04 4.43 -20.21
CA PHE A 52 2.65 3.98 -20.14
C PHE A 52 1.75 5.14 -20.59
N PRO A 53 1.54 5.31 -21.91
CA PRO A 53 0.72 6.40 -22.42
C PRO A 53 -0.73 6.22 -21.97
N THR A 54 -1.33 7.31 -21.48
CA THR A 54 -2.74 7.38 -21.11
C THR A 54 -3.41 8.59 -21.77
N SER A 55 -4.73 8.65 -21.66
CA SER A 55 -5.56 9.78 -22.04
C SER A 55 -5.68 10.84 -20.95
N CYS A 56 -5.01 10.67 -19.81
CA CYS A 56 -5.03 11.63 -18.73
C CYS A 56 -4.36 12.95 -19.17
N SER A 57 -4.61 14.04 -18.44
CA SER A 57 -3.92 15.31 -18.69
C SER A 57 -2.40 15.15 -18.65
N ALA A 58 -1.66 16.03 -19.35
CA ALA A 58 -0.21 15.98 -19.38
C ALA A 58 0.40 16.12 -17.96
N GLU A 59 -0.23 16.92 -17.11
CA GLU A 59 0.14 17.06 -15.71
C GLU A 59 -0.11 15.77 -14.92
N ALA A 60 -1.25 15.11 -15.12
CA ALA A 60 -1.57 13.84 -14.46
C ALA A 60 -0.71 12.68 -14.96
N GLN A 61 -0.32 12.68 -16.23
CA GLN A 61 0.52 11.63 -16.85
C GLN A 61 1.86 11.47 -16.12
N ALA A 62 2.47 12.57 -15.67
CA ALA A 62 3.75 12.51 -14.95
C ALA A 62 3.61 11.77 -13.60
N GLU A 63 2.58 12.09 -12.83
CA GLU A 63 2.28 11.41 -11.56
C GLU A 63 1.81 9.96 -11.77
N PHE A 64 1.01 9.72 -12.81
CA PHE A 64 0.60 8.38 -13.19
C PHE A 64 1.81 7.49 -13.51
N THR A 65 2.72 7.96 -14.36
CA THR A 65 3.92 7.21 -14.77
C THR A 65 4.84 6.94 -13.58
N ARG A 66 4.97 7.91 -12.66
CA ARG A 66 5.66 7.72 -11.38
C ARG A 66 5.00 6.62 -10.55
N GLY A 67 3.67 6.63 -10.47
CA GLY A 67 2.88 5.59 -9.81
C GLY A 67 3.17 4.20 -10.36
N VAL A 68 3.21 4.04 -11.69
CA VAL A 68 3.52 2.74 -12.33
C VAL A 68 4.95 2.29 -12.02
N ALA A 69 5.94 3.19 -12.05
CA ALA A 69 7.32 2.84 -11.69
C ALA A 69 7.45 2.35 -10.23
N LEU A 70 6.72 2.99 -9.31
CA LEU A 70 6.64 2.56 -7.91
C LEU A 70 5.89 1.23 -7.76
N LEU A 71 4.82 1.02 -8.52
CA LEU A 71 4.07 -0.23 -8.57
C LEU A 71 4.95 -1.40 -9.02
N HIS A 72 5.73 -1.22 -10.10
CA HIS A 72 6.69 -2.21 -10.60
C HIS A 72 7.82 -2.51 -9.59
N SER A 73 8.10 -1.56 -8.69
CA SER A 73 9.06 -1.71 -7.59
C SER A 73 8.43 -2.27 -6.31
N PHE A 74 7.16 -2.69 -6.34
CA PHE A 74 6.39 -3.18 -5.19
C PHE A 74 6.25 -2.16 -4.04
N TYR A 75 6.36 -0.86 -4.34
CA TYR A 75 6.14 0.24 -3.39
C TYR A 75 4.69 0.72 -3.46
N PHE A 76 3.76 -0.14 -2.98
CA PHE A 76 2.32 0.08 -3.17
C PHE A 76 1.75 1.34 -2.50
N PRO A 77 2.00 1.67 -1.22
CA PRO A 77 1.44 2.89 -0.63
C PRO A 77 1.95 4.17 -1.31
N PRO A 78 3.26 4.29 -1.65
CA PRO A 78 3.74 5.38 -2.50
C PRO A 78 3.11 5.41 -3.90
N ALA A 79 2.93 4.26 -4.56
CA ALA A 79 2.27 4.19 -5.86
C ALA A 79 0.84 4.75 -5.80
N ILE A 80 0.06 4.32 -4.80
CA ILE A 80 -1.29 4.85 -4.52
C ILE A 80 -1.27 6.36 -4.37
N SER A 81 -0.33 6.91 -3.59
CA SER A 81 -0.20 8.36 -3.40
C SER A 81 0.10 9.12 -4.70
N SER A 82 0.86 8.53 -5.62
CA SER A 82 1.11 9.11 -6.94
C SER A 82 -0.14 9.07 -7.81
N PHE A 83 -0.89 7.96 -7.83
CA PHE A 83 -2.16 7.90 -8.56
C PHE A 83 -3.23 8.84 -7.98
N GLU A 84 -3.30 9.00 -6.67
CA GLU A 84 -4.16 10.01 -6.02
C GLU A 84 -3.75 11.44 -6.42
N SER A 85 -2.44 11.68 -6.58
CA SER A 85 -1.93 12.97 -7.08
C SER A 85 -2.31 13.20 -8.54
N ALA A 86 -2.26 12.16 -9.37
CA ALA A 86 -2.77 12.21 -10.74
C ALA A 86 -4.27 12.55 -10.78
N LEU A 87 -5.09 11.95 -9.91
CA LEU A 87 -6.53 12.27 -9.81
C LEU A 87 -6.81 13.70 -9.32
N ASN A 88 -5.95 14.26 -8.46
CA ASN A 88 -6.07 15.66 -8.05
C ASN A 88 -5.80 16.64 -9.22
N LEU A 89 -4.95 16.24 -10.17
CA LEU A 89 -4.63 17.01 -11.38
C LEU A 89 -5.65 16.77 -12.50
N ASP A 90 -6.16 15.55 -12.62
CA ASP A 90 -7.18 15.14 -13.58
C ASP A 90 -8.18 14.17 -12.93
N PRO A 91 -9.31 14.67 -12.41
CA PRO A 91 -10.35 13.85 -11.81
C PRO A 91 -11.05 12.89 -12.78
N THR A 92 -10.81 13.02 -14.09
CA THR A 92 -11.40 12.17 -15.13
C THR A 92 -10.44 11.08 -15.63
N CYS A 93 -9.23 11.01 -15.06
CA CYS A 93 -8.22 10.02 -15.40
C CYS A 93 -8.61 8.62 -14.89
N ALA A 94 -9.35 7.86 -15.70
CA ALA A 94 -9.77 6.49 -15.40
C ALA A 94 -8.58 5.58 -15.05
N MET A 95 -7.45 5.76 -15.73
CA MET A 95 -6.24 4.98 -15.49
C MET A 95 -5.60 5.22 -14.12
N ALA A 96 -5.74 6.41 -13.52
CA ALA A 96 -5.26 6.62 -12.16
C ALA A 96 -6.09 5.82 -11.14
N HIS A 97 -7.40 5.70 -11.35
CA HIS A 97 -8.22 4.78 -10.55
C HIS A 97 -7.81 3.31 -10.76
N TRP A 98 -7.55 2.89 -12.00
CA TRP A 98 -6.97 1.58 -12.29
C TRP A 98 -5.66 1.35 -11.52
N GLY A 99 -4.76 2.33 -11.50
CA GLY A 99 -3.47 2.23 -10.80
C GLY A 99 -3.62 2.07 -9.28
N ILE A 100 -4.60 2.75 -8.67
CA ILE A 100 -4.93 2.57 -7.23
C ILE A 100 -5.46 1.16 -6.98
N ALA A 101 -6.37 0.65 -7.83
CA ALA A 101 -6.88 -0.70 -7.70
C ALA A 101 -5.78 -1.75 -7.86
N MET A 102 -4.94 -1.60 -8.88
CA MET A 102 -3.80 -2.49 -9.15
C MET A 102 -2.79 -2.51 -7.99
N SER A 103 -2.50 -1.34 -7.41
CA SER A 103 -1.60 -1.24 -6.24
C SER A 103 -2.17 -1.91 -4.99
N ARG A 104 -3.49 -2.07 -4.91
CA ARG A 104 -4.17 -2.75 -3.80
C ARG A 104 -4.26 -4.26 -3.98
N LEU A 105 -4.07 -4.78 -5.20
CA LEU A 105 -3.98 -6.22 -5.44
C LEU A 105 -2.84 -6.83 -4.62
N GLY A 106 -1.72 -6.11 -4.52
CA GLY A 106 -0.57 -6.50 -3.71
C GLY A 106 0.30 -7.55 -4.39
N ILE A 107 0.97 -8.39 -3.60
CA ILE A 107 1.89 -9.41 -4.12
C ILE A 107 1.14 -10.69 -4.55
N PRO A 108 1.45 -11.29 -5.71
CA PRO A 108 0.69 -12.41 -6.27
C PRO A 108 0.58 -13.68 -5.41
N TRP A 109 1.50 -13.90 -4.46
CA TRP A 109 1.54 -15.10 -3.61
C TRP A 109 1.01 -14.89 -2.19
N SER A 110 0.46 -13.70 -1.88
CA SER A 110 -0.21 -13.43 -0.62
C SER A 110 -1.64 -12.99 -0.89
N PRO A 111 -2.65 -13.56 -0.19
CA PRO A 111 -4.00 -13.04 -0.26
C PRO A 111 -4.02 -11.55 0.10
N THR A 112 -4.76 -10.77 -0.68
CA THR A 112 -5.09 -9.37 -0.38
C THR A 112 -5.97 -9.30 0.87
N PRO A 113 -5.64 -8.49 1.89
CA PRO A 113 -6.52 -8.25 3.04
C PRO A 113 -7.91 -7.71 2.62
N ASP A 114 -8.97 -8.07 3.35
CA ASP A 114 -10.36 -7.74 2.99
C ASP A 114 -10.62 -6.21 2.88
N ASP A 115 -9.98 -5.41 3.74
CA ASP A 115 -10.08 -3.95 3.71
C ASP A 115 -9.45 -3.35 2.45
N ALA A 116 -8.36 -3.94 1.96
CA ALA A 116 -7.74 -3.57 0.70
C ALA A 116 -8.62 -3.94 -0.51
N VAL A 117 -9.38 -5.05 -0.44
CA VAL A 117 -10.35 -5.44 -1.48
C VAL A 117 -11.49 -4.43 -1.59
N ALA A 118 -12.09 -4.03 -0.46
CA ALA A 118 -13.17 -3.04 -0.46
C ALA A 118 -12.71 -1.69 -1.04
N ALA A 119 -11.54 -1.21 -0.64
CA ALA A 119 -10.98 0.04 -1.17
C ALA A 119 -10.60 -0.03 -2.65
N ALA A 120 -10.17 -1.21 -3.13
CA ALA A 120 -9.89 -1.43 -4.55
C ALA A 120 -11.17 -1.42 -5.38
N LYS A 121 -12.23 -2.10 -4.93
CA LYS A 121 -13.54 -2.13 -5.61
C LYS A 121 -14.09 -0.74 -5.91
N VAL A 122 -13.98 0.20 -4.95
CA VAL A 122 -14.40 1.59 -5.16
C VAL A 122 -13.66 2.23 -6.35
N ASN A 123 -12.36 1.99 -6.48
CA ASN A 123 -11.58 2.53 -7.58
C ASN A 123 -11.84 1.80 -8.91
N VAL A 124 -12.06 0.49 -8.88
CA VAL A 124 -12.51 -0.26 -10.06
C VAL A 124 -13.83 0.30 -10.58
N GLU A 125 -14.81 0.53 -9.70
CA GLU A 125 -16.11 1.11 -10.08
C GLU A 125 -15.96 2.50 -10.71
N GLN A 126 -15.07 3.35 -10.19
CA GLN A 126 -14.79 4.65 -10.80
C GLN A 126 -14.10 4.50 -12.16
N ALA A 127 -13.10 3.63 -12.28
CA ALA A 127 -12.40 3.39 -13.55
C ALA A 127 -13.37 2.88 -14.63
N VAL A 128 -14.24 1.93 -14.29
CA VAL A 128 -15.28 1.40 -15.20
C VAL A 128 -16.31 2.47 -15.56
N ALA A 129 -16.73 3.30 -14.60
CA ALA A 129 -17.73 4.34 -14.84
C ALA A 129 -17.21 5.47 -15.74
N LEU A 130 -15.94 5.84 -15.60
CA LEU A 130 -15.28 6.82 -16.48
C LEU A 130 -14.99 6.21 -17.86
N GLY A 131 -14.62 4.93 -17.90
CA GLY A 131 -14.22 4.23 -19.12
C GLY A 131 -12.81 4.61 -19.58
N GLY A 132 -12.11 3.67 -20.22
CA GLY A 132 -10.88 3.98 -20.93
C GLY A 132 -11.19 4.82 -22.16
N GLN A 133 -10.39 5.84 -22.45
CA GLN A 133 -10.61 6.68 -23.64
C GLN A 133 -9.98 6.05 -24.89
N THR A 134 -9.19 4.99 -24.69
CA THR A 134 -8.64 4.13 -25.74
C THR A 134 -9.02 2.68 -25.47
N GLU A 135 -9.01 1.85 -26.52
CA GLU A 135 -9.26 0.40 -26.39
C GLU A 135 -8.23 -0.28 -25.46
N ARG A 136 -6.97 0.17 -25.51
CA ARG A 136 -5.89 -0.29 -24.62
C ARG A 136 -6.21 -0.04 -23.14
N GLU A 137 -6.58 1.19 -22.81
CA GLU A 137 -6.95 1.56 -21.44
C GLU A 137 -8.18 0.79 -20.95
N GLN A 138 -9.19 0.65 -21.82
CA GLN A 138 -10.36 -0.13 -21.49
C GLN A 138 -9.99 -1.59 -21.18
N ALA A 139 -9.08 -2.20 -21.96
CA ALA A 139 -8.63 -3.56 -21.71
C ALA A 139 -7.92 -3.71 -20.33
N TYR A 140 -7.12 -2.73 -19.92
CA TYR A 140 -6.52 -2.72 -18.56
C TYR A 140 -7.57 -2.59 -17.46
N ILE A 141 -8.56 -1.72 -17.65
CA ILE A 141 -9.66 -1.51 -16.71
C ILE A 141 -10.50 -2.79 -16.60
N ASP A 142 -10.82 -3.42 -17.72
CA ASP A 142 -11.59 -4.67 -17.77
C ASP A 142 -10.83 -5.81 -17.08
N ALA A 143 -9.51 -5.89 -17.27
CA ALA A 143 -8.68 -6.89 -16.62
C ALA A 143 -8.71 -6.76 -15.10
N ILE A 144 -8.45 -5.57 -14.56
CA ILE A 144 -8.50 -5.37 -13.10
C ILE A 144 -9.93 -5.53 -12.56
N ALA A 145 -10.95 -5.15 -13.33
CA ALA A 145 -12.34 -5.37 -12.96
C ALA A 145 -12.66 -6.86 -12.83
N ALA A 146 -12.17 -7.69 -13.75
CA ALA A 146 -12.34 -9.15 -13.68
C ALA A 146 -11.72 -9.76 -12.41
N PHE A 147 -10.64 -9.19 -11.87
CA PHE A 147 -10.09 -9.63 -10.60
C PHE A 147 -11.00 -9.32 -9.41
N TYR A 148 -11.65 -8.15 -9.42
CA TYR A 148 -12.46 -7.68 -8.29
C TYR A 148 -13.95 -8.02 -8.41
N ASP A 149 -14.39 -8.54 -9.55
CA ASP A 149 -15.74 -9.01 -9.75
C ASP A 149 -16.08 -10.14 -8.78
N ASN A 150 -17.24 -10.02 -8.13
CA ASN A 150 -17.73 -10.95 -7.10
C ASN A 150 -16.67 -11.42 -6.08
N ALA A 151 -15.72 -10.54 -5.71
CA ALA A 151 -14.55 -10.94 -4.93
C ALA A 151 -14.85 -11.50 -3.52
N ASP A 152 -16.00 -11.15 -2.95
CA ASP A 152 -16.45 -11.64 -1.64
C ASP A 152 -16.92 -13.11 -1.69
N GLY A 153 -17.23 -13.61 -2.90
CA GLY A 153 -17.75 -14.96 -3.14
C GLY A 153 -16.79 -15.91 -3.86
N GLN A 154 -15.61 -15.43 -4.28
CA GLN A 154 -14.66 -16.21 -5.09
C GLN A 154 -13.32 -16.41 -4.40
N ALA A 155 -12.73 -17.58 -4.61
CA ALA A 155 -11.38 -17.84 -4.14
C ALA A 155 -10.38 -16.94 -4.88
N PHE A 156 -9.28 -16.56 -4.21
CA PHE A 156 -8.23 -15.74 -4.84
C PHE A 156 -7.75 -16.30 -6.19
N GLY A 157 -7.55 -17.61 -6.28
CA GLY A 157 -7.08 -18.25 -7.51
C GLY A 157 -8.07 -18.14 -8.69
N GLU A 158 -9.37 -18.09 -8.42
CA GLU A 158 -10.39 -17.88 -9.46
C GLU A 158 -10.32 -16.45 -10.00
N ARG A 159 -10.20 -15.47 -9.09
CA ARG A 159 -10.00 -14.06 -9.43
C ARG A 159 -8.73 -13.81 -10.21
N ALA A 160 -7.61 -14.40 -9.76
CA ALA A 160 -6.33 -14.32 -10.45
C ALA A 160 -6.41 -14.90 -11.87
N LYS A 161 -7.10 -16.04 -12.03
CA LYS A 161 -7.30 -16.63 -13.36
C LYS A 161 -8.16 -15.77 -14.29
N ALA A 162 -9.17 -15.08 -13.76
CA ALA A 162 -9.98 -14.14 -14.52
C ALA A 162 -9.12 -12.96 -15.03
N TYR A 163 -8.31 -12.37 -14.15
CA TYR A 163 -7.32 -11.34 -14.50
C TYR A 163 -6.33 -11.83 -15.55
N GLU A 164 -5.70 -12.99 -15.34
CA GLU A 164 -4.75 -13.60 -16.28
C GLU A 164 -5.37 -13.81 -17.66
N THR A 165 -6.63 -14.23 -17.72
CA THR A 165 -7.34 -14.43 -19.00
C THR A 165 -7.55 -13.10 -19.73
N ALA A 166 -7.94 -12.05 -19.00
CA ALA A 166 -8.14 -10.73 -19.58
C ALA A 166 -6.81 -10.08 -20.04
N MET A 167 -5.74 -10.20 -19.26
CA MET A 167 -4.40 -9.73 -19.64
C MET A 167 -3.86 -10.50 -20.85
N ALA A 168 -4.08 -11.82 -20.93
CA ALA A 168 -3.69 -12.61 -22.09
C ALA A 168 -4.42 -12.18 -23.38
N GLN A 169 -5.64 -11.67 -23.27
CA GLN A 169 -6.37 -11.07 -24.39
C GLN A 169 -5.79 -9.70 -24.75
N LEU A 170 -5.50 -8.85 -23.77
CA LEU A 170 -4.85 -7.55 -23.97
C LEU A 170 -3.54 -7.70 -24.75
N VAL A 171 -2.66 -8.61 -24.34
CA VAL A 171 -1.37 -8.85 -25.02
C VAL A 171 -1.57 -9.36 -26.46
N GLN A 172 -2.65 -10.10 -26.74
CA GLN A 172 -2.96 -10.53 -28.10
C GLN A 172 -3.45 -9.37 -28.98
N ASP A 173 -4.27 -8.49 -28.41
CA ASP A 173 -4.85 -7.35 -29.13
C ASP A 173 -3.83 -6.20 -29.31
N PHE A 174 -2.87 -6.08 -28.38
CA PHE A 174 -1.83 -5.05 -28.36
C PHE A 174 -0.42 -5.67 -28.23
N PRO A 175 0.10 -6.35 -29.27
CA PRO A 175 1.36 -7.11 -29.18
C PRO A 175 2.62 -6.25 -29.00
N ASP A 176 2.53 -4.95 -29.26
CA ASP A 176 3.63 -3.99 -29.05
C ASP A 176 3.56 -3.31 -27.67
N ASP A 177 2.56 -3.65 -26.84
CA ASP A 177 2.42 -3.14 -25.48
C ASP A 177 3.46 -3.77 -24.55
N THR A 178 4.35 -2.96 -24.00
CA THR A 178 5.42 -3.44 -23.10
C THR A 178 4.98 -3.57 -21.65
N GLU A 179 3.79 -3.08 -21.32
CA GLU A 179 3.23 -3.07 -19.96
C GLU A 179 2.16 -4.17 -19.78
N GLY A 180 1.86 -4.93 -20.84
CA GLY A 180 0.83 -5.99 -20.91
C GLY A 180 1.30 -7.35 -20.44
#